data_AF-A0A9P7ZXM6-F1
#
_entry.id   AF-A0A9P7ZXM6-F1
#
_cell.length_a   1.000
_cell.length_b   1.000
_cell.length_c   1.000
_cell.angle_alpha   90.00
_cell.angle_beta   90.00
_cell.angle_gamma   90.00
#
_symmetry.space_group_name_H-M   'P 1'
#
loop_
_entity.id
_entity.type
_entity.pdbx_description
1 polymer ?
#
loop_
_entity_poly.entity_id
_entity_poly.type
_entity_poly.pdbx_seq_one_letter_code
_entity_poly.pdbx_strand_id
1 'polypeptide(L)'
;MHQPCSQKAGYAYLNSSTTTIMNHLRKAHNIGENSPMNRSRLSGPIDSAFENSRKRSAEQFTSQALDRQFCKVLIRNQMPYNTVECPEMLKLLKVAQSAPSQDAIKLPSNDTIARRVSNWYKESERLIVEDFANVPMVAFTLDGWTSPFQMSFLAITAHWINDEWEQEDI
;
A
#
# COMPACT_ATOMS: atom_id res chain seq x y z
N MET A 1 -4.46 -0.29 51.50
CA MET A 1 -5.49 -1.15 52.11
C MET A 1 -6.81 -0.40 52.04
N HIS A 2 -7.57 -0.53 50.94
CA HIS A 2 -8.83 0.21 50.75
C HIS A 2 -9.96 -0.51 51.48
N GLN A 3 -10.56 0.14 52.47
CA GLN A 3 -11.78 -0.34 53.10
C GLN A 3 -12.93 -0.30 52.07
N PRO A 4 -13.76 -1.36 51.97
CA PRO A 4 -14.93 -1.36 51.12
C PRO A 4 -15.99 -0.37 51.64
N CYS A 5 -16.59 0.39 50.72
CA CYS A 5 -17.63 1.37 51.03
C CYS A 5 -18.92 0.67 51.43
N SER A 6 -19.20 0.60 52.74
CA SER A 6 -20.46 0.10 53.27
C SER A 6 -21.58 1.13 53.02
N GLN A 7 -22.42 0.89 52.02
CA GLN A 7 -23.73 1.54 51.95
C GLN A 7 -24.66 0.78 52.90
N LYS A 8 -25.13 1.43 53.97
CA LYS A 8 -26.18 0.86 54.82
C LYS A 8 -27.46 0.75 54.00
N ALA A 9 -27.97 -0.47 53.85
CA ALA A 9 -29.22 -0.77 53.20
C ALA A 9 -30.39 -0.19 54.00
N GLY A 10 -30.90 0.94 53.55
CA GLY A 10 -32.00 1.63 54.22
C GLY A 10 -32.50 2.80 53.39
N TYR A 11 -32.90 2.54 52.14
CA TYR A 11 -33.60 3.55 51.34
C TYR A 11 -34.77 2.92 50.60
N ALA A 12 -35.97 3.31 51.03
CA ALA A 12 -37.16 3.24 50.20
C ALA A 12 -36.90 4.05 48.92
N TYR A 13 -37.26 3.47 47.77
CA TYR A 13 -37.13 4.08 46.46
C TYR A 13 -38.07 5.28 46.32
N LEU A 14 -37.64 6.43 46.81
CA LEU A 14 -38.27 7.72 46.53
C LEU A 14 -37.15 8.71 46.21
N ASN A 15 -37.20 9.21 44.96
CA ASN A 15 -36.50 10.38 44.41
C ASN A 15 -35.29 10.07 43.50
N SER A 16 -35.57 10.00 42.19
CA SER A 16 -34.58 10.01 41.11
C SER A 16 -33.93 11.39 41.00
N SER A 17 -32.94 11.67 41.85
CA SER A 17 -32.13 12.88 41.76
C SER A 17 -30.64 12.53 41.68
N THR A 18 -29.99 13.00 40.62
CA THR A 18 -28.54 12.89 40.40
C THR A 18 -27.73 13.66 41.46
N THR A 19 -28.38 14.55 42.20
CA THR A 19 -27.78 15.37 43.27
C THR A 19 -27.24 14.51 44.43
N THR A 20 -27.89 13.39 44.76
CA THR A 20 -27.46 12.50 45.85
C THR A 20 -26.11 11.84 45.51
N ILE A 21 -25.96 11.38 44.27
CA ILE A 21 -24.69 10.80 43.78
C ILE A 21 -23.61 11.87 43.67
N MET A 22 -23.91 13.06 43.14
CA MET A 22 -22.93 14.15 43.08
C MET A 22 -22.45 14.56 44.48
N ASN A 23 -23.34 14.62 45.47
CA ASN A 23 -22.97 14.95 46.84
C ASN A 23 -22.10 13.87 47.49
N HIS A 24 -22.38 12.58 47.23
CA HIS A 24 -21.53 11.48 47.67
C HIS A 24 -20.13 11.55 47.03
N LEU A 25 -20.05 11.73 45.71
CA LEU A 25 -18.78 11.83 44.98
C LEU A 25 -17.94 13.03 45.44
N ARG A 26 -18.57 14.17 45.73
CA ARG A 26 -17.88 15.32 46.33
C ARG A 26 -17.37 15.02 47.73
N LYS A 27 -18.20 14.43 48.59
CA LYS A 27 -17.88 14.25 50.02
C LYS A 27 -16.92 13.09 50.30
N ALA A 28 -17.04 11.99 49.56
CA ALA A 28 -16.24 10.78 49.75
C ALA A 28 -15.02 10.72 48.83
N HIS A 29 -15.09 11.34 47.64
CA HIS A 29 -14.05 11.24 46.61
C HIS A 29 -13.46 12.59 46.17
N ASN A 30 -13.94 13.73 46.68
CA ASN A 30 -13.50 15.08 46.25
C ASN A 30 -13.61 15.31 44.73
N ILE A 31 -14.56 14.64 44.06
CA ILE A 31 -14.81 14.80 42.63
C ILE A 31 -15.94 15.83 42.44
N GLY A 32 -15.63 17.01 41.91
CA GLY A 32 -16.59 18.07 41.60
C GLY A 32 -16.03 19.14 40.66
N GLU A 33 -16.91 19.87 39.96
CA GLU A 33 -16.58 20.83 38.88
C GLU A 33 -15.70 22.01 39.29
N ASN A 34 -15.50 22.27 40.60
CA ASN A 34 -14.72 23.41 41.08
C ASN A 34 -13.26 23.06 41.45
N SER A 35 -12.74 21.91 41.01
CA SER A 35 -11.30 21.66 41.10
C SER A 35 -10.60 22.48 40.01
N PRO A 36 -9.58 23.32 40.32
CA PRO A 36 -8.84 24.04 39.29
C PRO A 36 -8.22 22.99 38.36
N MET A 37 -8.77 22.88 37.17
CA MET A 37 -8.38 21.93 36.14
C MET A 37 -6.96 22.25 35.72
N ASN A 38 -5.99 21.61 36.39
CA ASN A 38 -4.59 21.74 36.05
C ASN A 38 -4.37 21.01 34.72
N ARG A 39 -4.56 21.75 33.61
CA ARG A 39 -4.44 21.27 32.23
C ARG A 39 -3.04 20.72 31.88
N SER A 40 -2.08 20.74 32.81
CA SER A 40 -0.72 20.24 32.63
C SER A 40 -0.57 18.71 32.72
N ARG A 41 -1.62 17.95 33.06
CA ARG A 41 -1.55 16.48 33.25
C ARG A 41 -2.41 15.65 32.29
N LEU A 42 -2.70 16.18 31.09
CA LEU A 42 -3.47 15.49 30.06
C LEU A 42 -2.66 14.48 29.21
N SER A 43 -1.46 14.06 29.65
CA SER A 43 -0.80 12.89 29.06
C SER A 43 -0.90 11.75 30.05
N GLY A 44 -2.03 11.03 30.00
CA GLY A 44 -2.18 9.80 30.75
C GLY A 44 -1.31 8.68 30.17
N PRO A 45 -1.10 7.58 30.91
CA PRO A 45 -0.53 6.34 30.37
C PRO A 45 -1.24 5.85 29.10
N ILE A 46 -2.54 6.19 28.95
CA ILE A 46 -3.35 5.86 27.79
C ILE A 46 -2.99 6.75 26.59
N ASP A 47 -2.87 8.07 26.76
CA ASP A 47 -2.48 8.98 25.67
C ASP A 47 -1.06 8.67 25.18
N SER A 48 -0.14 8.40 26.10
CA SER A 48 1.22 7.97 25.77
C SER A 48 1.26 6.56 25.14
N ALA A 49 0.36 5.64 25.50
CA ALA A 49 0.22 4.36 24.82
C ALA A 49 -0.34 4.51 23.38
N PHE A 50 -1.27 5.44 23.16
CA PHE A 50 -1.79 5.78 21.82
C PHE A 50 -0.76 6.52 20.95
N GLU A 51 0.05 7.41 21.53
CA GLU A 51 1.16 8.04 20.82
C GLU A 51 2.28 7.04 20.51
N ASN A 52 2.61 6.15 21.45
CA ASN A 52 3.61 5.11 21.24
C ASN A 52 3.14 4.03 20.25
N SER A 53 1.83 3.75 20.16
CA SER A 53 1.30 2.85 19.13
C SER A 53 1.37 3.48 17.73
N ARG A 54 1.11 4.80 17.61
CA ARG A 54 1.32 5.56 16.37
C ARG A 54 2.79 5.64 15.95
N LYS A 55 3.72 5.74 16.91
CA LYS A 55 5.17 5.69 16.63
C LYS A 55 5.69 4.30 16.26
N ARG A 56 4.94 3.23 16.58
CA ARG A 56 5.33 1.83 16.33
C ARG A 56 5.04 1.32 14.91
N SER A 57 4.47 2.11 14.01
CA SER A 57 4.07 1.60 12.67
C SER A 57 4.69 2.32 11.47
N ALA A 58 5.87 2.89 11.60
CA ALA A 58 6.74 3.10 10.45
C ALA A 58 7.93 2.15 10.61
N GLU A 59 7.87 0.97 10.00
CA GLU A 59 9.09 0.17 9.82
C GLU A 59 10.10 1.07 9.11
N GLN A 60 11.17 1.47 9.81
CA GLN A 60 12.24 2.22 9.20
C GLN A 60 12.84 1.36 8.08
N PHE A 61 13.12 1.99 6.94
CA PHE A 61 13.75 1.31 5.83
C PHE A 61 15.08 0.71 6.29
N THR A 62 15.25 -0.59 6.06
CA THR A 62 16.52 -1.30 6.19
C THR A 62 16.68 -2.21 4.97
N SER A 63 17.93 -2.46 4.57
CA SER A 63 18.23 -3.41 3.47
C SER A 63 17.61 -4.77 3.75
N GLN A 64 17.77 -5.29 4.98
CA GLN A 64 17.21 -6.58 5.38
C GLN A 64 15.67 -6.62 5.30
N ALA A 65 14.98 -5.53 5.65
CA ALA A 65 13.53 -5.47 5.52
C ALA A 65 13.10 -5.46 4.04
N LEU A 66 13.79 -4.70 3.19
CA LEU A 66 13.56 -4.69 1.74
C LEU A 66 13.77 -6.09 1.16
N ASP A 67 14.91 -6.72 1.42
CA ASP A 67 15.27 -8.06 0.94
C ASP A 67 14.19 -9.07 1.35
N ARG A 68 13.77 -9.05 2.62
CA ARG A 68 12.73 -9.93 3.13
C ARG A 68 11.39 -9.74 2.42
N GLN A 69 10.98 -8.50 2.14
CA GLN A 69 9.73 -8.25 1.40
C GLN A 69 9.86 -8.66 -0.06
N PHE A 70 11.00 -8.42 -0.70
CA PHE A 70 11.23 -8.82 -2.08
C PHE A 70 11.21 -10.35 -2.23
N CYS A 71 11.88 -11.10 -1.35
CA CYS A 71 11.82 -12.56 -1.32
C CYS A 71 10.38 -13.07 -1.19
N LYS A 72 9.55 -12.44 -0.33
CA LYS A 72 8.13 -12.82 -0.22
C LYS A 72 7.38 -12.60 -1.53
N VAL A 73 7.63 -11.51 -2.24
CA VAL A 73 6.99 -11.24 -3.54
C VAL A 73 7.39 -12.31 -4.55
N LEU A 74 8.68 -12.64 -4.65
CA LEU A 74 9.16 -13.67 -5.57
C LEU A 74 8.52 -15.03 -5.29
N ILE A 75 8.54 -15.48 -4.03
CA ILE A 75 8.02 -16.79 -3.64
C ILE A 75 6.50 -16.86 -3.83
N ARG A 76 5.76 -15.84 -3.36
CA ARG A 76 4.29 -15.88 -3.38
C ARG A 76 3.71 -15.77 -4.79
N ASN A 77 4.39 -15.06 -5.68
CA ASN A 77 3.95 -14.87 -7.06
C ASN A 77 4.69 -15.79 -8.04
N GLN A 78 5.52 -16.72 -7.54
CA GLN A 78 6.32 -17.65 -8.35
C GLN A 78 7.12 -16.92 -9.44
N MET A 79 7.66 -15.76 -9.10
CA MET A 79 8.41 -14.95 -10.06
C MET A 79 9.82 -15.52 -10.25
N PRO A 80 10.37 -15.45 -11.47
CA PRO A 80 11.77 -15.79 -11.73
C PRO A 80 12.76 -15.01 -10.85
N TYR A 81 13.87 -15.63 -10.43
CA TYR A 81 14.87 -14.96 -9.59
C TYR A 81 15.56 -13.79 -10.29
N ASN A 82 15.73 -13.86 -11.61
CA ASN A 82 16.30 -12.75 -12.41
C ASN A 82 15.42 -11.48 -12.42
N THR A 83 14.21 -11.52 -11.85
CA THR A 83 13.38 -10.32 -11.63
C THR A 83 14.14 -9.24 -10.85
N VAL A 84 15.06 -9.61 -9.95
CA VAL A 84 15.89 -8.64 -9.20
C VAL A 84 16.81 -7.80 -10.09
N GLU A 85 17.15 -8.30 -11.28
CA GLU A 85 18.04 -7.65 -12.23
C GLU A 85 17.29 -6.74 -13.20
N CYS A 86 15.95 -6.74 -13.17
CA CYS A 86 15.11 -5.89 -14.01
C CYS A 86 15.30 -4.39 -13.67
N PRO A 87 15.86 -3.58 -14.57
CA PRO A 87 16.09 -2.16 -14.32
C PRO A 87 14.80 -1.37 -14.02
N GLU A 88 13.68 -1.79 -14.62
CA GLU A 88 12.36 -1.19 -14.46
C GLU A 88 11.84 -1.36 -13.02
N MET A 89 12.19 -2.47 -12.36
CA MET A 89 11.87 -2.70 -10.95
C MET A 89 12.55 -1.65 -10.06
N LEU A 90 13.83 -1.38 -10.31
CA LEU A 90 14.57 -0.34 -9.57
C LEU A 90 13.98 1.05 -9.83
N LYS A 91 13.59 1.36 -11.08
CA LYS A 91 12.91 2.61 -11.42
C LYS A 91 11.59 2.75 -10.65
N LEU A 92 10.78 1.67 -10.59
CA LEU A 92 9.52 1.65 -9.85
C LEU A 92 9.73 1.92 -8.35
N LEU A 93 10.73 1.30 -7.74
CA LEU A 93 11.06 1.53 -6.32
C LEU A 93 11.51 2.98 -6.06
N LYS A 94 12.29 3.57 -6.96
CA LYS A 94 12.68 4.99 -6.87
C LYS A 94 11.48 5.93 -6.97
N VAL A 95 10.54 5.64 -7.88
CA VAL A 95 9.28 6.39 -7.99
C VAL A 95 8.47 6.27 -6.70
N ALA A 96 8.34 5.07 -6.15
CA ALA A 96 7.66 4.85 -4.88
C ALA A 96 8.34 5.60 -3.71
N GLN A 97 9.68 5.64 -3.67
CA GLN A 97 10.44 6.39 -2.68
C GLN A 97 10.21 7.90 -2.76
N SER A 98 9.95 8.43 -3.96
CA SER A 98 9.66 9.85 -4.17
C SER A 98 8.26 10.28 -3.69
N ALA A 99 7.43 9.35 -3.21
CA ALA A 99 6.08 9.66 -2.76
C ALA A 99 6.08 10.60 -1.53
N PRO A 100 5.18 11.59 -1.47
CA PRO A 100 5.14 12.58 -0.39
C PRO A 100 4.75 11.99 0.98
N SER A 101 4.09 10.83 0.97
CA SER A 101 3.76 10.06 2.17
C SER A 101 3.59 8.58 1.81
N GLN A 102 3.67 7.70 2.82
CA GLN A 102 3.45 6.26 2.63
C GLN A 102 2.03 5.96 2.10
N ASP A 103 1.02 6.69 2.57
CA ASP A 103 -0.37 6.53 2.14
C ASP A 103 -0.63 6.95 0.70
N ALA A 104 0.30 7.70 0.08
CA ALA A 104 0.20 8.08 -1.32
C ALA A 104 0.53 6.90 -2.26
N ILE A 105 1.26 5.90 -1.79
CA ILE A 105 1.62 4.71 -2.58
C ILE A 105 0.41 3.77 -2.61
N LYS A 106 -0.36 3.84 -3.69
CA LYS A 106 -1.51 2.96 -3.92
C LYS A 106 -1.36 2.23 -5.24
N LEU A 107 -1.27 0.91 -5.17
CA LEU A 107 -1.26 0.08 -6.37
C LEU A 107 -2.66 0.10 -7.01
N PRO A 108 -2.75 0.28 -8.33
CA PRO A 108 -4.00 0.12 -9.06
C PRO A 108 -4.55 -1.31 -8.98
N SER A 109 -5.87 -1.47 -9.18
CA SER A 109 -6.50 -2.78 -9.29
C SER A 109 -6.04 -3.55 -10.53
N ASN A 110 -6.28 -4.87 -10.55
CA ASN A 110 -6.00 -5.72 -11.71
C ASN A 110 -6.64 -5.16 -12.99
N ASP A 111 -7.94 -4.86 -12.95
CA ASP A 111 -8.67 -4.28 -14.09
C ASP A 111 -8.07 -2.94 -14.55
N THR A 112 -7.63 -2.11 -13.60
CA THR A 112 -7.02 -0.82 -13.91
C THR A 112 -5.68 -1.00 -14.61
N ILE A 113 -4.84 -1.94 -14.16
CA ILE A 113 -3.58 -2.27 -14.83
C ILE A 113 -3.84 -2.87 -16.20
N ALA A 114 -4.73 -3.85 -16.32
CA ALA A 114 -5.06 -4.48 -17.59
C ALA A 114 -5.51 -3.44 -18.64
N ARG A 115 -6.38 -2.51 -18.24
CA ARG A 115 -6.81 -1.40 -19.11
C ARG A 115 -5.66 -0.48 -19.48
N ARG A 116 -4.78 -0.12 -18.53
CA ARG A 116 -3.63 0.75 -18.81
C ARG A 116 -2.62 0.09 -19.76
N VAL A 117 -2.32 -1.19 -19.57
CA VAL A 117 -1.47 -1.97 -20.47
C VAL A 117 -2.08 -2.05 -21.86
N SER A 118 -3.39 -2.30 -21.97
CA SER A 118 -4.08 -2.30 -23.27
C SER A 118 -4.02 -0.93 -23.96
N ASN A 119 -4.14 0.16 -23.21
CA ASN A 119 -3.99 1.50 -23.79
C ASN A 119 -2.56 1.78 -24.25
N TRP A 120 -1.54 1.35 -23.49
CA TRP A 120 -0.15 1.45 -23.92
C TRP A 120 0.14 0.61 -25.16
N TYR A 121 -0.42 -0.59 -25.25
CA TYR A 121 -0.33 -1.41 -26.46
C TYR A 121 -0.87 -0.67 -27.68
N LYS A 122 -2.05 -0.05 -27.59
CA LYS A 122 -2.65 0.71 -28.71
C LYS A 122 -1.80 1.91 -29.11
N GLU A 123 -1.20 2.57 -28.14
CA GLU A 123 -0.29 3.68 -28.42
C GLU A 123 0.99 3.20 -29.11
N SER A 124 1.58 2.11 -28.63
CA SER A 124 2.72 1.46 -29.29
C SER A 124 2.37 1.01 -30.72
N GLU A 125 1.21 0.38 -30.91
CA GLU A 125 0.71 -0.03 -32.23
C GLU A 125 0.60 1.17 -33.18
N ARG A 126 0.06 2.31 -32.70
CA ARG A 126 0.00 3.55 -33.51
C ARG A 126 1.38 4.03 -33.92
N LEU A 127 2.34 4.05 -32.99
CA LEU A 127 3.71 4.47 -33.27
C LEU A 127 4.39 3.55 -34.28
N ILE A 128 4.20 2.24 -34.16
CA ILE A 128 4.74 1.25 -35.10
C ILE A 128 4.16 1.49 -36.51
N VAL A 129 2.86 1.75 -36.62
CA VAL A 129 2.25 2.07 -37.93
C VAL A 129 2.85 3.34 -38.53
N GLU A 130 3.15 4.34 -37.71
CA GLU A 130 3.81 5.59 -38.15
C GLU A 130 5.25 5.35 -38.58
N ASP A 131 6.00 4.52 -37.85
CA ASP A 131 7.38 4.15 -38.22
C ASP A 131 7.38 3.41 -39.55
N PHE A 132 6.47 2.45 -39.74
CA PHE A 132 6.35 1.66 -40.97
C PHE A 132 5.86 2.47 -42.17
N ALA A 133 5.25 3.63 -41.97
CA ALA A 133 4.74 4.45 -43.07
C ALA A 133 5.85 4.92 -44.04
N ASN A 134 7.07 5.06 -43.54
CA ASN A 134 8.24 5.48 -44.33
C ASN A 134 9.19 4.33 -44.67
N VAL A 135 8.89 3.11 -44.22
CA VAL A 135 9.76 1.95 -44.48
C VAL A 135 9.51 1.44 -45.91
N PRO A 136 10.53 1.45 -46.79
CA PRO A 136 10.35 1.10 -48.21
C PRO A 136 10.11 -0.40 -48.44
N MET A 137 10.66 -1.25 -47.57
CA MET A 137 10.55 -2.70 -47.67
C MET A 137 10.61 -3.34 -46.29
N VAL A 138 9.72 -4.29 -46.07
CA VAL A 138 9.65 -5.09 -44.84
C VAL A 138 9.72 -6.57 -45.22
N ALA A 139 10.56 -7.33 -44.53
CA ALA A 139 10.56 -8.79 -44.55
C ALA A 139 9.91 -9.32 -43.27
N PHE A 140 9.27 -10.49 -43.34
CA PHE A 140 8.65 -11.12 -42.18
C PHE A 140 9.28 -12.49 -41.93
N THR A 141 9.55 -12.81 -40.67
CA THR A 141 9.81 -14.16 -40.21
C THR A 141 8.59 -14.68 -39.46
N LEU A 142 8.26 -15.96 -39.69
CA LEU A 142 7.11 -16.63 -39.11
C LEU A 142 7.62 -17.85 -38.34
N ASP A 143 7.52 -17.83 -37.02
CA ASP A 143 7.90 -18.95 -36.16
C ASP A 143 6.65 -19.57 -35.53
N GLY A 144 6.33 -20.79 -35.93
CA GLY A 144 5.15 -21.52 -35.49
C GLY A 144 5.52 -22.72 -34.63
N TRP A 145 4.96 -22.80 -33.42
CA TRP A 145 5.18 -23.93 -32.53
C TRP A 145 3.90 -24.36 -31.81
N THR A 146 3.83 -25.63 -31.41
CA THR A 146 2.77 -26.13 -30.53
C THR A 146 3.36 -26.31 -29.13
N SER A 147 2.72 -25.73 -28.12
CA SER A 147 3.16 -25.89 -26.73
C SER A 147 2.93 -27.32 -26.23
N PRO A 148 3.60 -27.73 -25.13
CA PRO A 148 3.31 -29.00 -24.45
C PRO A 148 1.85 -29.17 -24.01
N PHE A 149 1.08 -28.07 -23.96
CA PHE A 149 -0.35 -28.05 -23.65
C PHE A 149 -1.23 -28.09 -24.91
N GLN A 150 -0.68 -28.49 -26.06
CA GLN A 150 -1.37 -28.63 -27.34
C GLN A 150 -1.97 -27.32 -27.89
N MET A 151 -1.44 -26.17 -27.47
CA MET A 151 -1.82 -24.88 -28.00
C MET A 151 -0.85 -24.47 -29.12
N SER A 152 -1.37 -24.16 -30.30
CA SER A 152 -0.56 -23.63 -31.41
C SER A 152 -0.34 -22.13 -31.27
N PHE A 153 0.89 -21.70 -31.48
CA PHE A 153 1.34 -20.32 -31.48
C PHE A 153 2.00 -19.99 -32.82
N LEU A 154 1.90 -18.73 -33.23
CA LEU A 154 2.60 -18.16 -34.36
C LEU A 154 3.19 -16.82 -33.92
N ALA A 155 4.50 -16.73 -33.81
CA ALA A 155 5.20 -15.47 -33.74
C ALA A 155 5.43 -14.94 -35.16
N ILE A 156 5.24 -13.64 -35.30
CA ILE A 156 5.52 -12.90 -36.53
C ILE A 156 6.49 -11.80 -36.12
N THR A 157 7.66 -11.75 -36.74
CA THR A 157 8.63 -10.67 -36.54
C THR A 157 8.83 -9.97 -37.87
N ALA A 158 8.74 -8.64 -37.86
CA ALA A 158 8.97 -7.81 -39.02
C ALA A 158 10.39 -7.24 -38.97
N HIS A 159 11.09 -7.28 -40.10
CA HIS A 159 12.47 -6.84 -40.26
C HIS A 159 12.54 -5.79 -41.36
N TRP A 160 13.26 -4.70 -41.12
CA TRP A 160 13.51 -3.69 -42.15
C TRP A 160 14.90 -3.07 -41.98
N ILE A 161 15.31 -2.28 -42.98
CA ILE A 161 16.53 -1.49 -42.92
C ILE A 161 16.15 -0.01 -42.81
N ASN A 162 16.69 0.69 -41.82
CA ASN A 162 16.45 2.11 -41.60
C ASN A 162 17.34 2.99 -42.51
N ASP A 163 17.15 4.31 -42.46
CA ASP A 163 17.90 5.27 -43.29
C ASP A 163 19.41 5.31 -42.97
N GLU A 164 19.81 4.84 -41.79
CA GLU A 164 21.20 4.73 -41.35
C GLU A 164 21.84 3.39 -41.79
N TRP A 165 21.11 2.59 -42.59
CA TRP A 165 21.51 1.27 -43.06
C TRP A 165 21.70 0.24 -41.94
N GLU A 166 20.96 0.42 -40.84
CA GLU A 166 20.92 -0.51 -39.71
C GLU A 166 19.66 -1.38 -39.79
N GLN A 167 19.79 -2.63 -39.34
CA GLN A 167 18.67 -3.56 -39.28
C GLN A 167 17.83 -3.31 -38.04
N GLU A 168 16.52 -3.20 -38.24
CA GLU A 168 15.52 -3.04 -37.20
C GLU A 168 14.53 -4.21 -37.23
N ASP A 169 14.10 -4.64 -36.05
CA ASP A 169 13.20 -5.78 -35.87
C ASP A 169 12.08 -5.43 -34.87
N ILE A 170 10.85 -5.91 -35.11
CA ILE A 170 9.73 -5.80 -34.17
C ILE A 170 8.86 -7.06 -34.10
#